data_AF-A0A2S6GAG0-F1
#
_entry.id   AF-A0A2S6GAG0-F1
#
_cell.length_a   1.000
_cell.length_b   1.000
_cell.length_c   1.000
_cell.angle_alpha   90.00
_cell.angle_beta   90.00
_cell.angle_gamma   90.00
#
_symmetry.space_group_name_H-M   'P 1'
#
loop_
_entity.id
_entity.type
_entity.pdbx_description
1 polymer ?
#
loop_
_entity_poly.entity_id
_entity_poly.type
_entity_poly.pdbx_seq_one_letter_code
_entity_poly.pdbx_strand_id
1 'polypeptide(L)'
;MLYDRLRQAIRLGARNNECRAGFFIDLDGFKAINERFSHKTGDRVLIEVGERLSETVRKSDTVARLGGDEFFVLAFGLEGKADACHLAEKLLKALRGPLAGVPSELLLRASVGICLFLFPGVMPANVVHRADMAMYEVKENLKDGYCLAPEG
;
A
#
# COMPACT_ATOMS: atom_id res chain seq x y z
N MET A 1 -11.46 -3.45 11.55
CA MET A 1 -10.96 -2.08 11.26
C MET A 1 -10.71 -1.84 9.77
N LEU A 2 -9.74 -2.48 9.09
CA LEU A 2 -9.57 -2.32 7.62
C LEU A 2 -10.72 -2.93 6.81
N TYR A 3 -11.07 -4.19 7.09
CA TYR A 3 -12.17 -4.86 6.39
C TYR A 3 -13.49 -4.10 6.50
N ASP A 4 -13.73 -3.43 7.64
CA ASP A 4 -14.91 -2.58 7.82
C ASP A 4 -14.85 -1.32 6.96
N ARG A 5 -13.68 -0.68 6.85
CA ARG A 5 -13.43 0.45 5.94
C ARG A 5 -13.60 0.06 4.47
N LEU A 6 -13.08 -1.10 4.06
CA LEU A 6 -13.30 -1.66 2.73
C LEU A 6 -14.80 -1.93 2.48
N ARG A 7 -15.51 -2.57 3.42
CA ARG A 7 -16.96 -2.78 3.32
C ARG A 7 -17.73 -1.47 3.22
N GLN A 8 -17.31 -0.44 3.94
CA GLN A 8 -17.92 0.89 3.88
C GLN A 8 -17.64 1.55 2.53
N ALA A 9 -16.40 1.51 2.05
CA ALA A 9 -16.02 2.00 0.74
C ALA A 9 -16.86 1.32 -0.33
N ILE A 10 -16.81 -0.01 -0.46
CA ILE A 10 -17.59 -0.78 -1.44
C ILE A 10 -19.07 -0.36 -1.43
N ARG A 11 -19.70 -0.24 -0.25
CA ARG A 11 -21.09 0.22 -0.13
C ARG A 11 -21.32 1.65 -0.63
N LEU A 12 -20.40 2.58 -0.38
CA LEU A 12 -20.51 3.97 -0.82
C LEU A 12 -20.29 4.12 -2.34
N GLY A 13 -19.46 3.26 -2.96
CA GLY A 13 -19.08 3.38 -4.38
C GLY A 13 -20.18 2.96 -5.34
N ALA A 14 -21.00 2.02 -4.88
CA ALA A 14 -22.19 1.55 -5.56
C ALA A 14 -23.17 2.65 -5.98
N ARG A 15 -23.07 3.85 -5.40
CA ARG A 15 -23.99 4.97 -5.63
C ARG A 15 -23.46 6.04 -6.58
N ASN A 16 -22.13 6.15 -6.74
CA ASN A 16 -21.51 7.32 -7.38
C ASN A 16 -20.65 7.01 -8.62
N ASN A 17 -20.51 5.74 -9.05
CA ASN A 17 -19.56 5.33 -10.11
C ASN A 17 -18.11 5.80 -9.88
N GLU A 18 -17.73 6.00 -8.61
CA GLU A 18 -16.39 6.44 -8.25
C GLU A 18 -15.38 5.30 -8.35
N CYS A 19 -14.27 5.53 -9.06
CA CYS A 19 -13.16 4.59 -9.09
C CYS A 19 -12.39 4.65 -7.77
N ARG A 20 -12.01 3.46 -7.29
CA ARG A 20 -11.20 3.28 -6.07
C ARG A 20 -10.11 2.28 -6.32
N ALA A 21 -9.07 2.38 -5.51
CA ALA A 21 -7.97 1.44 -5.55
C ALA A 21 -7.58 1.00 -4.15
N GLY A 22 -7.34 -0.30 -4.01
CA GLY A 22 -6.60 -0.89 -2.91
C GLY A 22 -5.14 -1.06 -3.30
N PHE A 23 -4.23 -0.62 -2.44
CA PHE A 23 -2.80 -0.78 -2.60
C PHE A 23 -2.30 -1.68 -1.49
N PHE A 24 -1.73 -2.82 -1.86
CA PHE A 24 -1.01 -3.68 -0.93
C PHE A 24 0.48 -3.32 -1.01
N ILE A 25 1.11 -3.05 0.13
CA ILE A 25 2.48 -2.56 0.22
C ILE A 25 3.24 -3.50 1.15
N ASP A 26 4.38 -4.00 0.69
CA ASP A 26 5.30 -4.83 1.47
C ASP A 26 6.69 -4.18 1.43
N LEU A 27 7.42 -4.19 2.57
CA LEU A 27 8.74 -3.59 2.66
C LEU A 27 9.81 -4.61 2.27
N ASP A 28 10.47 -4.35 1.14
CA ASP A 28 11.46 -5.28 0.59
C ASP A 28 12.65 -5.45 1.56
N GLY A 29 12.88 -6.69 2.00
CA GLY A 29 14.03 -7.04 2.83
C GLY A 29 13.92 -6.59 4.30
N PHE A 30 12.72 -6.31 4.81
CA PHE A 30 12.53 -5.88 6.19
C PHE A 30 13.12 -6.84 7.24
N LYS A 31 13.07 -8.15 6.99
CA LYS A 31 13.71 -9.15 7.87
C LYS A 31 15.22 -8.90 8.03
N ALA A 32 15.92 -8.57 6.95
CA ALA A 32 17.35 -8.28 6.98
C ALA A 32 17.67 -7.00 7.76
N ILE A 33 16.75 -6.03 7.79
CA ILE A 33 16.86 -4.83 8.64
C ILE A 33 16.88 -5.23 10.12
N ASN A 34 15.94 -6.09 10.53
CA ASN A 34 15.87 -6.57 11.92
C ASN A 34 17.12 -7.34 12.32
N GLU A 35 17.62 -8.19 11.42
CA GLU A 35 18.83 -8.99 11.65
C GLU A 35 20.09 -8.12 11.75
N ARG A 36 20.19 -7.05 10.95
CA ARG A 36 21.37 -6.17 10.89
C ARG A 36 21.40 -5.08 11.97
N PHE A 37 20.25 -4.52 12.34
CA PHE A 37 20.18 -3.31 13.18
C PHE A 37 19.36 -3.45 14.47
N SER A 38 18.81 -4.64 14.76
CA SER A 38 17.87 -4.96 15.85
C SER A 38 16.40 -4.66 15.58
N HIS A 39 15.53 -5.37 16.29
CA HIS A 39 14.07 -5.17 16.28
C HIS A 39 13.63 -3.75 16.64
N LYS A 40 14.37 -3.04 17.51
CA LYS A 40 14.04 -1.65 17.85
C LYS A 40 14.14 -0.73 16.62
N THR A 41 15.10 -0.99 15.74
CA THR A 41 15.25 -0.26 14.48
C THR A 41 14.13 -0.62 13.52
N GLY A 42 13.76 -1.90 13.42
CA GLY A 42 12.61 -2.33 12.63
C GLY A 42 11.30 -1.68 13.09
N ASP A 43 11.04 -1.61 14.39
CA ASP A 43 9.87 -0.94 14.94
C ASP A 43 9.85 0.56 14.57
N ARG A 44 11.01 1.22 14.62
CA ARG A 44 11.14 2.62 14.20
C ARG A 44 10.85 2.78 12.71
N VAL A 45 11.37 1.88 11.86
CA VAL A 45 11.07 1.87 10.42
C VAL A 45 9.57 1.74 10.19
N LEU A 46 8.89 0.82 10.86
CA LEU A 46 7.45 0.60 10.70
C LEU A 46 6.61 1.81 11.12
N ILE A 47 7.00 2.50 12.19
CA ILE A 47 6.34 3.74 12.64
C ILE A 47 6.47 4.82 11.57
N GLU A 48 7.70 5.09 11.13
CA GLU A 48 7.98 6.12 10.14
C GLU A 48 7.30 5.81 8.78
N VAL A 49 7.25 4.54 8.38
CA VAL A 49 6.51 4.10 7.19
C VAL A 49 5.03 4.42 7.32
N GLY A 50 4.42 4.10 8.47
CA GLY A 50 3.01 4.41 8.73
C GLY A 50 2.72 5.90 8.67
N GLU A 51 3.61 6.73 9.23
CA GLU A 51 3.52 8.20 9.19
C GLU A 51 3.62 8.71 7.75
N ARG A 52 4.64 8.29 6.99
CA ARG A 52 4.82 8.71 5.59
C ARG A 52 3.68 8.34 4.69
N LEU A 53 3.17 7.10 4.81
CA LEU A 53 2.02 6.67 4.04
C LEU A 53 0.82 7.56 4.36
N SER A 54 0.60 7.87 5.64
CA SER A 54 -0.50 8.73 6.09
C SER A 54 -0.38 10.17 5.62
N GLU A 55 0.83 10.72 5.55
CA GLU A 55 1.11 12.07 5.03
C GLU A 55 1.04 12.14 3.49
N THR A 56 1.31 11.03 2.81
CA THR A 56 1.33 10.96 1.36
C THR A 56 -0.08 10.93 0.77
N VAL A 57 -1.00 10.25 1.44
CA VAL A 57 -2.39 10.08 1.00
C VAL A 57 -3.29 11.24 1.47
N ARG A 58 -4.51 11.33 0.92
CA ARG A 58 -5.48 12.34 1.35
C ARG A 58 -6.13 11.91 2.67
N LYS A 59 -6.69 12.86 3.42
CA LYS A 59 -7.45 12.58 4.66
C LYS A 59 -8.66 11.65 4.46
N SER A 60 -9.20 11.59 3.24
CA SER A 60 -10.28 10.68 2.87
C SER A 60 -9.82 9.23 2.73
N ASP A 61 -8.54 9.04 2.42
CA ASP A 61 -7.95 7.73 2.20
C ASP A 61 -7.70 7.03 3.54
N THR A 62 -7.56 5.72 3.50
CA THR A 62 -7.29 4.92 4.70
C THR A 62 -5.96 4.22 4.54
N VAL A 63 -5.08 4.39 5.54
CA VAL A 63 -3.86 3.60 5.70
C VAL A 63 -4.09 2.61 6.85
N ALA A 64 -3.73 1.36 6.63
CA ALA A 64 -3.77 0.32 7.66
C ALA A 64 -2.51 -0.54 7.59
N ARG A 65 -2.03 -1.00 8.74
CA ARG A 65 -1.01 -2.06 8.81
C ARG A 65 -1.72 -3.39 8.98
N LEU A 66 -1.40 -4.37 8.13
CA LEU A 66 -2.02 -5.70 8.14
C LEU A 66 -1.34 -6.62 9.15
N GLY A 67 -0.02 -6.54 9.22
CA GLY A 67 0.84 -7.36 10.07
C GLY A 67 2.28 -7.23 9.60
N GLY A 68 3.26 -7.55 10.47
CA GLY A 68 4.67 -7.49 10.08
C GLY A 68 5.04 -6.15 9.42
N ASP A 69 5.51 -6.22 8.18
CA ASP A 69 5.88 -5.13 7.29
C ASP A 69 4.86 -4.84 6.18
N GLU A 70 3.67 -5.42 6.27
CA GLU A 70 2.61 -5.27 5.28
C GLU A 70 1.65 -4.13 5.64
N PHE A 71 1.41 -3.26 4.66
CA PHE A 71 0.49 -2.14 4.74
C PHE A 71 -0.54 -2.20 3.62
N PHE A 72 -1.70 -1.60 3.89
CA PHE A 72 -2.78 -1.46 2.93
C PHE A 72 -3.24 -0.01 2.87
N VAL A 73 -3.28 0.56 1.66
CA VAL A 73 -3.87 1.87 1.41
C VAL A 73 -5.15 1.69 0.61
N LEU A 74 -6.22 2.32 1.06
CA LEU A 74 -7.48 2.40 0.34
C LEU A 74 -7.71 3.85 -0.09
N ALA A 75 -7.61 4.09 -1.40
CA ALA A 75 -7.76 5.42 -1.99
C ALA A 75 -9.13 5.62 -2.62
N PHE A 76 -9.65 6.84 -2.49
CA PHE A 76 -10.96 7.25 -2.99
C PHE A 76 -10.84 8.38 -4.02
N GLY A 77 -11.88 8.53 -4.86
CA GLY A 77 -11.98 9.64 -5.80
C GLY A 77 -10.88 9.62 -6.86
N LEU A 78 -10.57 8.44 -7.39
CA LEU A 78 -9.68 8.27 -8.53
C LEU A 78 -10.51 8.38 -9.82
N GLU A 79 -9.92 8.90 -10.88
CA GLU A 79 -10.55 8.96 -12.21
C GLU A 79 -10.25 7.69 -13.04
N GLY A 80 -9.22 6.92 -12.66
CA GLY A 80 -8.92 5.63 -13.28
C GLY A 80 -7.52 5.11 -12.98
N LYS A 81 -7.01 4.28 -13.90
CA LYS A 81 -5.68 3.63 -13.79
C LYS A 81 -4.54 4.62 -13.60
N ALA A 82 -4.52 5.72 -14.37
CA ALA A 82 -3.44 6.70 -14.34
C ALA A 82 -3.27 7.33 -12.95
N ASP A 83 -4.36 7.71 -12.29
CA ASP A 83 -4.33 8.27 -10.94
C ASP A 83 -3.82 7.27 -9.91
N ALA A 84 -4.23 6.00 -10.04
CA ALA A 84 -3.76 4.95 -9.16
C ALA A 84 -2.25 4.72 -9.33
N CYS A 85 -1.75 4.67 -10.57
CA CYS A 85 -0.31 4.61 -10.84
C CYS A 85 0.43 5.80 -10.23
N HIS A 86 -0.09 7.01 -10.43
CA HIS A 86 0.54 8.23 -9.90
C HIS A 86 0.60 8.21 -8.37
N LEU A 87 -0.44 7.72 -7.71
CA LEU A 87 -0.43 7.55 -6.26
C LEU A 87 0.60 6.49 -5.82
N ALA A 88 0.71 5.36 -6.52
CA ALA A 88 1.71 4.35 -6.22
C ALA A 88 3.15 4.89 -6.36
N GLU A 89 3.44 5.63 -7.43
CA GLU A 89 4.73 6.31 -7.61
C GLU A 89 5.03 7.28 -6.47
N LYS A 90 4.01 8.05 -6.05
CA LYS A 90 4.13 8.99 -4.93
C LYS A 90 4.44 8.26 -3.61
N LEU A 91 3.76 7.14 -3.34
CA LEU A 91 3.99 6.30 -2.16
C LEU A 91 5.43 5.73 -2.16
N LEU A 92 5.85 5.13 -3.27
CA LEU A 92 7.22 4.61 -3.42
C LEU A 92 8.27 5.69 -3.20
N LYS A 93 8.10 6.86 -3.82
CA LYS A 93 9.02 7.99 -3.67
C LYS A 93 9.11 8.47 -2.22
N ALA A 94 7.99 8.50 -1.49
CA ALA A 94 7.98 8.87 -0.08
C ALA A 94 8.76 7.84 0.77
N LEU A 95 8.60 6.54 0.49
CA LEU A 95 9.29 5.48 1.23
C LEU A 95 10.81 5.44 0.99
N ARG A 96 11.28 5.86 -0.20
CA ARG A 96 12.71 5.89 -0.55
C ARG A 96 13.53 6.96 0.20
N GLY A 97 12.89 7.92 0.87
CA GLY A 97 13.58 8.98 1.61
C GLY A 97 14.28 8.49 2.89
N PRO A 98 15.25 9.23 3.45
CA PRO A 98 15.90 8.88 4.72
C PRO A 98 14.91 8.88 5.89
N LEU A 99 14.82 7.78 6.64
CA LEU A 99 13.89 7.61 7.77
C LEU A 99 14.44 8.26 9.05
N ALA A 100 13.61 9.01 9.78
CA ALA A 100 14.04 9.69 11.00
C ALA A 100 14.39 8.66 12.10
N GLY A 101 15.55 8.84 12.74
CA GLY A 101 16.01 7.92 13.80
C GLY A 101 16.41 6.53 13.29
N VAL A 102 16.61 6.37 11.98
CA VAL A 102 17.13 5.16 11.32
C VAL A 102 18.47 5.51 10.65
N PRO A 103 19.45 4.58 10.57
CA PRO A 103 20.71 4.84 9.88
C PRO A 103 20.49 5.27 8.43
N SER A 104 21.17 6.33 7.99
CA SER A 104 21.04 6.89 6.63
C SER A 104 21.48 5.92 5.51
N GLU A 105 22.26 4.91 5.86
CA GLU A 105 22.69 3.82 4.96
C GLU A 105 21.55 2.85 4.63
N LEU A 106 20.47 2.86 5.43
CA LEU A 106 19.32 2.00 5.22
C LEU A 106 18.44 2.59 4.12
N LEU A 107 18.52 1.97 2.94
CA LEU A 107 17.65 2.27 1.82
C LEU A 107 16.41 1.39 1.91
N LEU A 108 15.26 2.00 2.25
CA LEU A 108 13.98 1.31 2.26
C LEU A 108 13.44 1.22 0.83
N ARG A 109 13.05 0.01 0.45
CA ARG A 109 12.38 -0.30 -0.81
C ARG A 109 11.04 -0.97 -0.49
N ALA A 110 10.09 -0.86 -1.39
CA ALA A 110 8.78 -1.47 -1.20
C ALA A 110 8.22 -1.99 -2.52
N SER A 111 7.48 -3.09 -2.43
CA SER A 111 6.72 -3.64 -3.53
C SER A 111 5.25 -3.28 -3.35
N VAL A 112 4.61 -2.75 -4.40
CA VAL A 112 3.22 -2.28 -4.34
C VAL A 112 2.33 -2.98 -5.37
N GLY A 113 1.25 -3.59 -4.92
CA GLY A 113 0.23 -4.16 -5.79
C GLY A 113 -1.06 -3.35 -5.76
N ILE A 114 -1.64 -3.07 -6.93
CA ILE A 114 -2.77 -2.16 -7.08
C ILE A 114 -3.99 -2.94 -7.58
N CYS A 115 -5.11 -2.89 -6.86
CA CYS A 115 -6.39 -3.42 -7.32
C CYS A 115 -7.39 -2.26 -7.48
N LEU A 116 -7.75 -1.92 -8.72
CA LEU A 116 -8.84 -1.00 -9.03
C LEU A 116 -10.19 -1.70 -8.94
N PHE A 117 -11.20 -0.98 -8.47
CA PHE A 117 -12.58 -1.47 -8.43
C PHE A 117 -13.58 -0.33 -8.58
N LEU A 118 -14.69 -0.61 -9.28
CA LEU A 118 -15.66 0.39 -9.74
C LEU A 118 -17.11 0.14 -9.25
N PHE A 119 -17.46 -1.03 -8.69
CA PHE A 119 -18.86 -1.49 -8.67
C PHE A 119 -19.37 -2.08 -7.34
N PRO A 120 -20.71 -2.11 -7.12
CA PRO A 120 -21.31 -2.94 -6.07
C PRO A 120 -21.08 -4.43 -6.33
N GLY A 121 -20.76 -5.19 -5.28
CA GLY A 121 -20.62 -6.65 -5.32
C GLY A 121 -19.19 -7.17 -5.13
N VAL A 122 -18.19 -6.29 -5.18
CA VAL A 122 -16.80 -6.66 -4.85
C VAL A 122 -16.69 -7.00 -3.37
N MET A 123 -16.17 -8.18 -3.03
CA MET A 123 -15.89 -8.52 -1.65
C MET A 123 -14.57 -7.88 -1.21
N PRO A 124 -14.48 -7.34 0.02
CA PRO A 124 -13.23 -6.79 0.57
C PRO A 124 -12.04 -7.74 0.44
N ALA A 125 -12.27 -9.03 0.70
CA ALA A 125 -11.25 -10.07 0.60
C ALA A 125 -10.69 -10.19 -0.83
N ASN A 126 -11.53 -10.02 -1.86
CA ASN A 126 -11.09 -10.07 -3.25
C ASN A 126 -10.20 -8.87 -3.61
N VAL A 127 -10.50 -7.68 -3.07
CA VAL A 127 -9.66 -6.50 -3.31
C VAL A 127 -8.28 -6.70 -2.70
N VAL A 128 -8.22 -7.14 -1.43
CA VAL A 128 -6.96 -7.39 -0.73
C VAL A 128 -6.17 -8.48 -1.43
N HIS A 129 -6.81 -9.61 -1.77
CA HIS A 129 -6.15 -10.73 -2.43
C HIS A 129 -5.61 -10.38 -3.82
N ARG A 130 -6.37 -9.64 -4.64
CA ARG A 130 -5.89 -9.21 -5.97
C ARG A 130 -4.73 -8.22 -5.87
N ALA A 131 -4.78 -7.30 -4.90
CA ALA A 131 -3.68 -6.38 -4.65
C ALA A 131 -2.43 -7.11 -4.15
N ASP A 132 -2.59 -8.08 -3.25
CA ASP A 132 -1.51 -8.94 -2.76
C ASP A 132 -0.84 -9.74 -3.89
N MET A 133 -1.62 -10.39 -4.76
CA MET A 133 -1.09 -11.10 -5.93
C MET A 133 -0.27 -10.18 -6.86
N ALA A 134 -0.77 -8.97 -7.14
CA ALA A 134 -0.04 -8.00 -7.94
C ALA A 134 1.24 -7.50 -7.25
N MET A 135 1.22 -7.35 -5.93
CA MET A 135 2.40 -6.98 -5.15
C MET A 135 3.46 -8.09 -5.21
N TYR A 136 3.03 -9.35 -5.08
CA TYR A 136 3.91 -10.51 -5.15
C TYR A 136 4.65 -10.58 -6.49
N GLU A 137 3.98 -10.28 -7.61
CA GLU A 137 4.63 -10.20 -8.93
C GLU A 137 5.74 -9.14 -8.97
N VAL A 138 5.57 -8.00 -8.30
CA VAL A 138 6.62 -6.97 -8.19
C VAL A 138 7.77 -7.50 -7.34
N LYS A 139 7.46 -8.11 -6.19
CA LYS A 139 8.43 -8.60 -5.22
C LYS A 139 9.35 -9.68 -5.82
N GLU A 140 8.83 -10.50 -6.72
CA GLU A 140 9.59 -11.54 -7.42
C GLU A 140 10.40 -10.99 -8.61
N ASN A 141 9.84 -10.08 -9.41
CA ASN A 141 10.43 -9.73 -10.72
C ASN A 141 11.18 -8.41 -10.78
N LEU A 142 10.74 -7.39 -10.03
CA LEU A 142 11.26 -6.03 -10.15
C LEU A 142 11.94 -5.59 -8.85
N LYS A 143 11.27 -5.80 -7.71
CA LYS A 143 11.53 -5.20 -6.38
C LYS A 143 11.57 -3.67 -6.48
N ASP A 144 11.09 -2.96 -5.46
CA ASP A 144 11.01 -1.48 -5.49
C ASP A 144 10.19 -0.90 -6.65
N GLY A 145 8.92 -1.32 -6.78
CA GLY A 145 8.05 -0.94 -7.89
C GLY A 145 6.57 -1.14 -7.61
N TYR A 146 5.75 -1.07 -8.66
CA TYR A 146 4.32 -1.35 -8.56
C TYR A 146 3.78 -2.15 -9.76
N CYS A 147 2.70 -2.90 -9.55
CA CYS A 147 1.96 -3.60 -10.59
C CYS A 147 0.45 -3.43 -10.39
N LEU A 148 -0.31 -3.39 -11.48
CA LEU A 148 -1.76 -3.44 -11.44
C LEU A 148 -2.24 -4.88 -11.57
N ALA A 149 -3.14 -5.28 -10.68
CA ALA A 149 -3.89 -6.51 -10.81
C ALA A 149 -4.68 -6.51 -12.14
N PRO A 150 -4.74 -7.63 -12.86
CA PRO A 150 -5.55 -7.75 -14.07
C PRO A 150 -7.00 -7.39 -13.77
N GLU A 151 -7.69 -6.71 -14.69
CA GLU A 151 -9.14 -6.50 -14.59
C GLU A 151 -9.84 -7.86 -14.72
N GLY A 152 -10.73 -8.15 -13.78
CA GLY A 152 -11.54 -9.36 -13.73
C GLY A 152 -13.00 -9.00 -13.67
#